data_AF-A0A3T0KTT6-F1
#
_entry.id   AF-A0A3T0KTT6-F1
#
_cell.length_a   1.000
_cell.length_b   1.000
_cell.length_c   1.000
_cell.angle_alpha   90.00
_cell.angle_beta   90.00
_cell.angle_gamma   90.00
#
_symmetry.space_group_name_H-M   'P 1'
#
loop_
_entity.id
_entity.type
_entity.pdbx_description
1 polymer ?
#
loop_
_entity_poly.entity_id
_entity_poly.type
_entity_poly.pdbx_seq_one_letter_code
_entity_poly.pdbx_strand_id
1 'polypeptide(L)' 'MATQEKETIKETELVIHEVEEKSVIVNLDGWRMRVYFDKDFKGHVSKGTTIKVKYTGDIENPHSVKFEKLK' A
#
# COMPACT_ATOMS: atom_id res chain seq x y z
N MET A 1 -14.33 17.88 23.42
CA MET A 1 -14.17 18.22 21.99
C MET A 1 -13.27 17.15 21.40
N ALA A 2 -13.82 16.18 20.67
CA ALA A 2 -13.02 15.13 20.05
C ALA A 2 -12.45 15.71 18.76
N THR A 3 -11.17 16.08 18.77
CA THR A 3 -10.43 16.38 17.56
C THR A 3 -10.37 15.08 16.79
N GLN A 4 -11.26 14.88 15.82
CA GLN A 4 -11.07 13.85 14.82
C GLN A 4 -9.78 14.24 14.09
N GLU A 5 -8.66 13.62 14.46
CA GLU A 5 -7.48 13.59 13.62
C GLU A 5 -7.97 13.09 12.26
N LYS A 6 -8.11 14.02 11.31
CA LYS A 6 -8.28 13.66 9.90
C LYS A 6 -7.05 12.85 9.57
N GLU A 7 -7.16 11.52 9.63
CA GLU A 7 -6.16 10.61 9.09
C GLU A 7 -5.87 11.10 7.68
N THR A 8 -4.72 11.74 7.52
CA THR A 8 -4.36 12.36 6.25
C THR A 8 -4.01 11.21 5.34
N ILE A 9 -4.91 10.90 4.41
CA ILE A 9 -4.69 9.88 3.40
C ILE A 9 -3.58 10.40 2.49
N LYS A 10 -2.42 9.74 2.57
CA LYS A 10 -1.27 9.98 1.71
C LYS A 10 -1.31 8.98 0.56
N GLU A 11 -0.83 9.41 -0.60
CA GLU A 11 -0.63 8.53 -1.75
C GLU A 11 0.86 8.33 -1.96
N THR A 12 1.27 7.11 -2.25
CA THR A 12 2.66 6.81 -2.63
C THR A 12 2.69 5.80 -3.76
N GLU A 13 3.75 5.88 -4.56
CA GLU A 13 4.01 4.97 -5.66
C GLU A 13 5.04 3.93 -5.22
N LEU A 14 4.66 2.67 -5.25
CA LEU A 14 5.51 1.56 -4.84
C LEU A 14 5.81 0.63 -5.99
N VAL A 15 7.08 0.31 -6.13
CA VAL A 15 7.54 -0.65 -7.13
C VAL A 15 7.19 -2.05 -6.66
N ILE A 16 6.49 -2.80 -7.50
CA ILE A 16 6.21 -4.20 -7.27
C ILE A 16 7.48 -5.01 -7.52
N HIS A 17 7.97 -5.63 -6.45
CA HIS A 17 9.10 -6.56 -6.52
C HIS A 17 8.64 -7.98 -6.87
N GLU A 18 7.46 -8.37 -6.41
CA GLU A 18 6.93 -9.72 -6.59
C GLU A 18 5.42 -9.67 -6.74
N VAL A 19 4.89 -10.48 -7.65
CA VAL A 19 3.45 -10.63 -7.85
C VAL A 19 3.07 -12.04 -7.42
N GLU A 20 2.14 -12.14 -6.49
CA GLU A 20 1.56 -13.39 -6.01
C GLU A 20 0.11 -13.52 -6.52
N GLU A 21 -0.55 -14.63 -6.21
CA GLU A 21 -1.90 -14.91 -6.73
C GLU A 21 -2.97 -13.91 -6.23
N LYS A 22 -2.85 -13.41 -5.01
CA LYS A 22 -3.82 -12.48 -4.39
C LYS A 22 -3.16 -11.27 -3.73
N SER A 23 -1.86 -11.11 -3.97
CA SER A 23 -1.04 -10.10 -3.32
C SER A 23 0.13 -9.68 -4.19
N VAL A 24 0.71 -8.54 -3.85
CA VAL A 24 2.01 -8.12 -4.38
C VAL A 24 2.93 -7.76 -3.23
N ILE A 25 4.22 -7.96 -3.44
CA ILE A 25 5.27 -7.54 -2.54
C ILE A 25 5.87 -6.25 -3.06
N VAL A 26 5.88 -5.22 -2.21
CA VAL A 26 6.41 -3.89 -2.49
C VAL A 26 7.42 -3.51 -1.41
N ASN A 27 8.32 -2.58 -1.73
CA ASN A 27 9.19 -1.97 -0.74
C ASN A 27 8.75 -0.53 -0.49
N LEU A 28 8.56 -0.18 0.78
CA LEU A 28 8.27 1.16 1.26
C LEU A 28 9.38 1.53 2.26
N ASP A 29 10.24 2.49 1.91
CA ASP A 29 11.32 2.98 2.79
C ASP A 29 12.20 1.87 3.42
N GLY A 30 12.56 0.86 2.61
CA GLY A 30 13.35 -0.31 3.07
C GLY A 30 12.52 -1.42 3.72
N TRP A 31 11.22 -1.22 3.94
CA TRP A 31 10.31 -2.23 4.47
C TRP A 31 9.64 -3.02 3.36
N ARG A 32 9.74 -4.34 3.44
CA ARG A 32 9.08 -5.25 2.51
C ARG A 32 7.65 -5.50 2.97
N MET A 33 6.69 -4.94 2.24
CA MET A 33 5.26 -5.02 2.57
C MET A 33 4.52 -5.92 1.59
N ARG A 34 3.57 -6.70 2.10
CA ARG A 34 2.66 -7.52 1.29
C ARG A 34 1.30 -6.83 1.23
N VAL A 35 0.90 -6.42 0.04
CA VAL A 35 -0.40 -5.78 -0.22
C VAL A 35 -1.34 -6.82 -0.80
N TYR A 36 -2.49 -7.03 -0.17
CA TYR A 36 -3.52 -7.96 -0.64
C TYR A 36 -4.61 -7.21 -1.41
N PHE A 37 -5.13 -7.82 -2.47
CA PHE A 37 -6.21 -7.25 -3.28
C PHE A 37 -7.47 -8.12 -3.18
N ASP A 38 -8.64 -7.50 -3.06
CA ASP A 38 -9.92 -8.20 -2.86
C ASP A 38 -10.52 -8.79 -4.14
N LYS A 39 -10.19 -8.27 -5.32
CA LYS A 39 -10.69 -8.75 -6.62
C LYS A 39 -9.58 -8.73 -7.65
N ASP A 40 -9.75 -9.53 -8.72
CA ASP A 40 -8.95 -9.71 -9.95
C ASP A 40 -8.05 -8.54 -10.40
N PHE A 41 -7.12 -8.13 -9.55
CA PHE A 41 -6.18 -7.05 -9.81
C PHE A 41 -4.98 -7.55 -10.64
N LYS A 42 -4.88 -8.87 -10.84
CA LYS A 42 -3.85 -9.56 -11.64
C LYS A 42 -3.67 -8.98 -13.04
N GLY A 43 -4.70 -8.37 -13.62
CA GLY A 43 -4.62 -7.76 -14.97
C GLY A 43 -3.82 -6.46 -15.04
N HIS A 44 -3.61 -5.76 -13.91
CA HIS A 44 -2.99 -4.44 -13.87
C HIS A 44 -1.67 -4.38 -13.10
N VAL A 45 -1.22 -5.49 -12.51
CA VAL A 45 0.03 -5.55 -11.74
C VAL A 45 1.02 -6.49 -12.39
N SER A 46 2.20 -5.95 -12.69
CA SER A 46 3.33 -6.72 -13.21
C SER A 46 4.57 -6.42 -12.37
N LYS A 47 5.47 -7.39 -12.29
CA LYS A 47 6.75 -7.20 -11.62
C LYS A 47 7.52 -6.05 -12.31
N GLY A 48 8.05 -5.13 -11.51
CA GLY A 48 8.72 -3.92 -12.00
C GLY A 48 7.78 -2.76 -12.34
N THR A 49 6.46 -2.95 -12.24
CA THR A 49 5.48 -1.86 -12.38
C THR A 49 5.28 -1.17 -11.04
N THR A 50 4.99 0.12 -11.07
CA THR A 50 4.59 0.90 -9.89
C THR A 50 3.10 0.82 -9.65
N ILE A 51 2.70 0.70 -8.39
CA ILE A 51 1.31 0.82 -7.96
C ILE A 51 1.16 2.06 -7.09
N LYS A 52 0.07 2.78 -7.27
CA LYS A 52 -0.35 3.83 -6.34
C LYS A 52 -1.13 3.20 -5.20
N VAL A 53 -0.62 3.35 -3.99
CA VAL A 53 -1.30 2.92 -2.78
C VAL A 53 -1.64 4.13 -1.93
N LYS A 54 -2.82 4.09 -1.33
CA LYS A 54 -3.25 5.08 -0.36
C LYS A 54 -2.99 4.53 1.03
N TYR A 55 -2.37 5.32 1.90
CA TYR A 55 -2.10 4.93 3.27
C TYR A 55 -2.37 6.08 4.23
N THR A 56 -2.75 5.74 5.44
CA THR A 56 -2.84 6.65 6.58
C THR A 56 -1.73 6.32 7.57
N GLY A 57 -1.25 7.33 8.31
CA GLY A 57 -0.19 7.19 9.29
C GLY A 57 1.16 7.77 8.85
N ASP A 58 2.21 7.28 9.49
CA ASP A 58 3.59 7.77 9.31
C ASP A 58 4.45 6.69 8.66
N ILE A 59 5.10 7.03 7.55
CA ILE A 59 5.96 6.10 6.79
C ILE A 59 7.21 5.72 7.57
N GLU A 60 7.68 6.61 8.46
CA GLU A 60 8.81 6.37 9.36
C GLU A 60 8.42 5.43 10.53
N ASN A 61 7.11 5.27 10.79
CA ASN A 61 6.58 4.34 11.78
C ASN A 61 5.67 3.28 11.12
N PRO A 62 6.23 2.14 10.67
CA PRO A 62 5.49 1.13 9.93
C PRO A 62 4.31 0.52 10.70
N HIS A 63 4.29 0.60 12.04
CA HIS A 63 3.16 0.15 12.85
C HIS A 63 1.94 1.08 12.77
N SER A 64 2.15 2.34 12.38
CA SER A 64 1.08 3.32 12.18
C SER A 64 0.55 3.32 10.75
N VAL A 65 1.26 2.70 9.80
CA VAL A 65 0.86 2.65 8.39
C VAL A 65 -0.32 1.70 8.23
N LYS A 66 -1.46 2.25 7.82
CA LYS A 66 -2.62 1.48 7.38
C LYS A 66 -2.89 1.78 5.92
N PHE A 67 -2.83 0.74 5.08
CA PHE A 67 -3.25 0.90 3.69
C PHE A 67 -4.76 0.96 3.60
N GLU A 68 -5.24 1.95 2.87
CA GLU A 68 -6.65 2.00 2.51
C GLU A 68 -6.91 0.90 1.47
N LYS A 69 -8.04 0.23 1.64
CA LYS A 69 -8.45 -0.88 0.78
C LYS A 69 -8.60 -0.35 -0.65
N LEU A 70 -7.72 -0.78 -1.56
CA LEU A 70 -7.83 -0.44 -2.98
C LEU A 70 -9.11 -1.10 -3.52
N LYS A 71 -10.10 -0.26 -3.89
CA LYS A 71 -11.38 -0.68 -4.48
C LYS A 71 -11.21 -1.15 -5.92
#